data_AF-A0A951BJ40-F1
#
_entry.id   AF-A0A951BJ40-F1
#
_cell.length_a   1.000
_cell.length_b   1.000
_cell.length_c   1.000
_cell.angle_alpha   90.00
_cell.angle_beta   90.00
_cell.angle_gamma   90.00
#
_symmetry.space_group_name_H-M   'P 1'
#
loop_
_entity.id
_entity.type
_entity.pdbx_description
1 polymer ?
#
loop_
_entity_poly.entity_id
_entity_poly.type
_entity_poly.pdbx_seq_one_letter_code
_entity_poly.pdbx_strand_id
1 'polypeptide(L)'
;MLRRLYDRVLALAGSPRAPWWLAAMAFAEASFFPIPPDALLIPMAIARPDRAWRFAALCTVGSVAGGALGYFIGYALFNEIAAPLLRAYGYTAALARFQAMYAQYGLWVILIKGLTPIPYKIVTIASGAARFDFPLFMVA
;
A
#
# COMPACT_ATOMS: atom_id res chain seq x y z
N MET A 1 -21.15 -5.27 21.24
CA MET A 1 -20.01 -4.44 20.77
C MET A 1 -19.84 -4.50 19.25
N LEU A 2 -19.74 -5.71 18.66
CA LEU A 2 -19.59 -5.91 17.20
C LEU A 2 -20.72 -5.31 16.35
N ARG A 3 -21.99 -5.44 16.75
CA ARG A 3 -23.12 -4.81 16.03
C ARG A 3 -22.99 -3.29 15.93
N ARG A 4 -22.58 -2.61 17.00
CA ARG A 4 -22.39 -1.14 16.98
C ARG A 4 -21.26 -0.71 16.04
N LEU A 5 -20.20 -1.52 15.92
CA LEU A 5 -19.12 -1.28 14.94
C LEU A 5 -19.62 -1.51 13.52
N TYR A 6 -20.34 -2.61 13.29
CA TYR A 6 -21.00 -2.91 12.01
C TYR A 6 -21.95 -1.78 11.58
N ASP A 7 -22.84 -1.32 12.46
CA ASP A 7 -23.78 -0.24 12.19
C ASP A 7 -23.07 1.08 11.88
N ARG A 8 -21.94 1.35 12.56
CA ARG A 8 -21.09 2.52 12.28
C ARG A 8 -20.42 2.44 10.91
N VAL A 9 -19.90 1.27 10.54
CA VAL A 9 -19.31 1.04 9.20
C VAL A 9 -20.37 1.17 8.13
N LEU A 10 -21.58 0.64 8.35
CA LEU A 10 -22.72 0.82 7.45
C LEU A 10 -23.12 2.29 7.32
N ALA A 11 -23.18 3.02 8.44
CA ALA A 11 -23.51 4.44 8.44
C ALA A 11 -22.44 5.27 7.70
N LEU A 12 -21.15 4.94 7.87
CA LEU A 12 -20.05 5.53 7.13
C LEU A 12 -20.15 5.24 5.63
N ALA A 13 -20.42 3.99 5.25
CA ALA A 13 -20.61 3.54 3.87
C ALA A 13 -21.83 4.17 3.20
N GLY A 14 -22.90 4.44 3.96
CA GLY A 14 -24.10 5.14 3.48
C GLY A 14 -23.98 6.66 3.44
N SER A 15 -22.91 7.23 4.01
CA SER A 15 -22.75 8.68 4.08
C SER A 15 -22.42 9.31 2.71
N PRO A 16 -22.78 10.58 2.46
CA PRO A 16 -22.36 11.29 1.25
C PRO A 16 -20.83 11.37 1.08
N ARG A 17 -20.08 11.23 2.19
CA ARG A 17 -18.62 11.27 2.25
C ARG A 17 -17.97 9.89 2.17
N ALA A 18 -18.75 8.81 2.01
CA ALA A 18 -18.24 7.44 1.95
C ALA A 18 -17.13 7.25 0.89
N PRO A 19 -17.22 7.82 -0.33
CA PRO A 19 -16.14 7.71 -1.32
C PRO A 19 -14.82 8.32 -0.83
N TRP A 20 -14.87 9.45 -0.12
CA TRP A 20 -13.68 10.08 0.43
C TRP A 20 -13.03 9.23 1.52
N TRP A 21 -13.83 8.64 2.41
CA TRP A 21 -13.33 7.72 3.42
C TRP A 21 -12.71 6.46 2.81
N LEU A 22 -13.33 5.93 1.75
CA LEU A 22 -12.79 4.79 1.00
C LEU A 22 -11.41 5.12 0.41
N ALA A 23 -11.27 6.27 -0.25
CA ALA A 23 -10.00 6.71 -0.81
C ALA A 23 -8.92 6.92 0.27
N ALA A 24 -9.28 7.57 1.39
CA ALA A 24 -8.37 7.84 2.50
C ALA A 24 -7.91 6.54 3.18
N MET A 25 -8.81 5.58 3.38
CA MET A 25 -8.46 4.27 3.96
C MET A 25 -7.58 3.46 3.00
N ALA A 26 -7.89 3.45 1.69
CA ALA A 26 -7.06 2.77 0.70
C ALA A 26 -5.64 3.37 0.63
N PHE A 27 -5.54 4.70 0.69
CA PHE A 27 -4.28 5.41 0.75
C PHE A 27 -3.49 5.07 2.02
N ALA A 28 -4.13 5.13 3.18
CA ALA A 28 -3.49 4.84 4.46
C ALA A 28 -3.02 3.37 4.55
N GLU A 29 -3.81 2.43 4.02
CA GLU A 29 -3.51 1.00 3.95
C GLU A 29 -2.23 0.73 3.17
N ALA A 30 -2.15 1.29 1.96
CA ALA A 30 -1.01 1.16 1.07
C ALA A 30 0.26 1.85 1.58
N SER A 31 0.12 2.92 2.38
CA SER A 31 1.24 3.75 2.85
C SER A 31 1.85 3.26 4.16
N PHE A 32 1.08 3.24 5.26
CA PHE A 32 1.65 3.10 6.61
C PHE A 32 0.74 2.44 7.66
N PHE A 33 -0.59 2.43 7.48
CA PHE A 33 -1.52 2.04 8.54
C PHE A 33 -2.31 0.77 8.17
N PRO A 34 -2.52 -0.22 9.05
CA PRO A 34 -3.21 -1.47 8.69
C PRO A 34 -4.74 -1.36 8.84
N ILE A 35 -5.38 -0.44 8.10
CA ILE A 35 -6.86 -0.38 8.02
C ILE A 35 -7.31 -0.91 6.66
N PRO A 36 -8.04 -2.04 6.59
CA PRO A 36 -8.50 -2.58 5.32
C PRO A 36 -9.60 -1.68 4.70
N PRO A 37 -9.42 -1.18 3.45
CA PRO A 37 -10.45 -0.41 2.76
C PRO A 37 -11.68 -1.27 2.41
N ASP A 38 -11.53 -2.60 2.39
CA ASP A 38 -12.59 -3.57 2.10
C ASP A 38 -13.79 -3.45 3.03
N ALA A 39 -13.55 -3.03 4.29
CA ALA A 39 -14.59 -2.78 5.27
C ALA A 39 -15.60 -1.70 4.79
N LEU A 40 -15.18 -0.77 3.93
CA LEU A 40 -16.06 0.21 3.28
C LEU A 40 -16.44 -0.23 1.86
N LEU A 41 -15.49 -0.76 1.09
CA LEU A 41 -15.72 -1.08 -0.33
C LEU A 41 -16.86 -2.10 -0.51
N ILE A 42 -16.87 -3.18 0.29
CA ILE A 42 -17.85 -4.25 0.20
C ILE A 42 -19.28 -3.74 0.46
N PRO A 43 -19.61 -3.09 1.60
CA PRO A 43 -20.96 -2.61 1.85
C PRO A 43 -21.38 -1.51 0.86
N MET A 44 -20.46 -0.65 0.40
CA MET A 44 -20.76 0.36 -0.63
C MET A 44 -21.13 -0.28 -1.98
N ALA A 45 -20.38 -1.30 -2.40
CA ALA A 45 -20.63 -2.01 -3.65
C ALA A 45 -21.93 -2.82 -3.61
N ILE A 46 -22.26 -3.45 -2.46
CA ILE A 46 -23.54 -4.16 -2.26
C ILE A 46 -24.71 -3.17 -2.25
N ALA A 47 -24.56 -2.00 -1.60
CA ALA A 47 -25.63 -1.01 -1.51
C ALA A 47 -25.91 -0.29 -2.83
N ARG A 48 -24.89 -0.08 -3.67
CA ARG A 48 -24.99 0.56 -5.00
C ARG A 48 -24.17 -0.19 -6.04
N PRO A 49 -24.67 -1.34 -6.53
CA PRO A 49 -23.95 -2.17 -7.50
C PRO A 49 -23.71 -1.44 -8.83
N ASP A 50 -24.58 -0.49 -9.20
CA ASP A 50 -24.42 0.39 -10.35
C ASP A 50 -23.15 1.25 -10.29
N ARG A 51 -22.59 1.45 -9.08
CA ARG A 51 -21.39 2.26 -8.83
C ARG A 51 -20.19 1.44 -8.36
N ALA A 52 -20.29 0.12 -8.29
CA ALA A 52 -19.23 -0.74 -7.76
C ALA A 52 -17.88 -0.49 -8.47
N TRP A 53 -17.87 -0.38 -9.79
CA TRP A 53 -16.67 -0.06 -10.58
C TRP A 53 -16.07 1.31 -10.25
N ARG A 54 -16.90 2.30 -9.92
CA ARG A 54 -16.43 3.63 -9.51
C ARG A 54 -15.76 3.57 -8.14
N PHE A 55 -16.31 2.81 -7.21
CA PHE A 55 -15.70 2.60 -5.89
C PHE A 55 -14.40 1.81 -5.99
N ALA A 56 -14.36 0.77 -6.83
CA ALA A 56 -13.14 0.01 -7.10
C ALA A 56 -12.05 0.93 -7.69
N ALA A 57 -12.37 1.72 -8.74
CA ALA A 57 -11.43 2.66 -9.34
C ALA A 57 -10.91 3.70 -8.33
N LEU A 58 -11.79 4.23 -7.47
CA LEU A 58 -11.40 5.17 -6.43
C LEU A 58 -10.44 4.53 -5.40
N CYS A 59 -10.72 3.30 -4.99
CA CYS A 59 -9.86 2.52 -4.12
C CYS A 59 -8.50 2.25 -4.78
N THR A 60 -8.48 1.89 -6.07
CA THR A 60 -7.25 1.68 -6.84
C THR A 60 -6.41 2.96 -6.89
N VAL A 61 -7.00 4.10 -7.26
CA VAL A 61 -6.28 5.39 -7.31
C VAL A 61 -5.74 5.76 -5.93
N GLY A 62 -6.54 5.60 -4.86
CA GLY A 62 -6.09 5.85 -3.49
C GLY A 62 -4.92 4.95 -3.09
N SER A 63 -5.00 3.66 -3.42
CA SER A 63 -3.95 2.67 -3.14
C SER A 63 -2.66 2.92 -3.93
N VAL A 64 -2.76 3.31 -5.21
CA VAL A 64 -1.61 3.68 -6.04
C VAL A 64 -0.92 4.94 -5.48
N ALA A 65 -1.70 5.98 -5.13
CA ALA A 65 -1.16 7.18 -4.50
C ALA A 65 -0.50 6.87 -3.14
N GLY A 66 -1.10 5.97 -2.35
CA GLY A 66 -0.51 5.54 -1.08
C GLY A 66 0.75 4.69 -1.27
N GLY A 67 0.79 3.87 -2.32
CA GLY A 67 1.98 3.12 -2.70
C GLY A 67 3.13 4.03 -3.12
N ALA A 68 2.84 5.11 -3.85
CA ALA A 68 3.81 6.15 -4.17
C ALA A 68 4.37 6.80 -2.89
N LEU A 69 3.51 7.14 -1.92
CA LEU A 69 3.96 7.65 -0.63
C LEU A 69 4.85 6.62 0.10
N GLY A 70 4.46 5.35 0.14
CA GLY A 70 5.25 4.27 0.74
C GLY A 70 6.64 4.13 0.09
N TYR A 71 6.70 4.22 -1.25
CA TYR A 71 7.96 4.27 -1.99
C TYR A 71 8.83 5.45 -1.54
N PHE A 72 8.28 6.67 -1.45
CA PHE A 72 9.04 7.84 -1.03
C PHE A 72 9.49 7.76 0.43
N ILE A 73 8.69 7.18 1.32
CA ILE A 73 9.08 6.89 2.70
C ILE A 73 10.31 5.97 2.70
N GLY A 74 10.26 4.86 1.94
CA GLY A 74 11.38 3.94 1.81
C GLY A 74 12.63 4.60 1.24
N TYR A 75 12.47 5.42 0.20
CA TYR A 75 13.57 6.13 -0.47
C TYR A 75 14.24 7.17 0.45
N ALA A 76 13.44 8.03 1.11
CA ALA A 76 13.94 9.12 1.94
C ALA A 76 14.60 8.61 3.23
N LEU A 77 13.98 7.63 3.90
CA LEU A 77 14.49 7.08 5.15
C LEU A 77 15.64 6.08 4.95
N PHE A 78 15.93 5.67 3.70
CA PHE A 78 16.96 4.69 3.45
C PHE A 78 18.36 5.15 3.90
N ASN A 79 18.79 6.34 3.48
CA ASN A 79 20.13 6.84 3.79
C ASN A 79 20.27 7.26 5.25
N GLU A 80 19.20 7.81 5.83
CA GLU A 80 19.19 8.39 7.18
C GLU A 80 18.99 7.33 8.27
N ILE A 81 18.19 6.29 8.01
CA ILE A 81 17.81 5.29 9.01
C ILE A 81 18.30 3.91 8.62
N ALA A 82 17.91 3.40 7.44
CA ALA A 82 18.14 2.00 7.10
C ALA A 82 19.64 1.68 6.91
N ALA A 83 20.37 2.50 6.15
CA ALA A 83 21.78 2.26 5.83
C ALA A 83 22.72 2.41 7.05
N PRO A 84 22.56 3.40 7.95
CA PRO A 84 23.34 3.47 9.19
C PRO A 84 23.02 2.33 10.15
N LEU A 85 21.74 1.97 10.29
CA LEU A 85 21.32 0.85 11.14
C LEU A 85 21.91 -0.46 10.62
N LEU A 86 21.73 -0.79 9.34
CA LEU A 86 22.29 -2.01 8.75
C LEU A 86 23.82 -2.05 8.83
N ARG A 87 24.50 -0.90 8.71
CA ARG A 87 25.95 -0.79 8.95
C ARG A 87 26.33 -1.10 10.39
N ALA A 88 25.62 -0.54 11.37
CA ALA A 88 25.88 -0.78 12.78
C ALA A 88 25.73 -2.26 13.17
N TYR A 89 24.78 -2.96 12.55
CA TYR A 89 24.59 -4.41 12.73
C TYR A 89 25.48 -5.29 11.84
N GLY A 90 26.36 -4.72 11.01
CA GLY A 90 27.26 -5.48 10.13
C GLY A 90 26.61 -6.08 8.86
N TYR A 91 25.40 -5.66 8.50
CA TYR A 91 24.61 -6.17 7.37
C TYR A 91 24.84 -5.43 6.04
N THR A 92 25.99 -4.79 5.85
CA THR A 92 26.32 -4.06 4.61
C THR A 92 26.28 -4.94 3.37
N ALA A 93 26.83 -6.15 3.44
CA ALA A 93 26.82 -7.09 2.33
C ALA A 93 25.38 -7.58 2.00
N ALA A 94 24.54 -7.76 3.02
CA ALA A 94 23.14 -8.12 2.83
C ALA A 94 22.36 -7.00 2.14
N LEU A 95 22.64 -5.73 2.50
CA LEU A 95 22.06 -4.57 1.85
C LEU A 95 22.42 -4.48 0.36
N ALA A 96 23.70 -4.65 0.02
CA ALA A 96 24.15 -4.67 -1.37
C ALA A 96 23.48 -5.80 -2.17
N ARG A 97 23.38 -7.00 -1.57
CA ARG A 97 22.70 -8.15 -2.18
C ARG A 97 21.20 -7.89 -2.37
N PHE A 98 20.54 -7.26 -1.41
CA PHE A 98 19.13 -6.87 -1.51
C PHE A 98 18.91 -5.91 -2.68
N GLN A 99 19.73 -4.86 -2.80
CA GLN A 99 19.64 -3.90 -3.90
C GLN A 99 19.91 -4.55 -5.26
N ALA A 100 20.95 -5.40 -5.36
CA ALA A 100 21.24 -6.13 -6.60
C ALA A 100 20.09 -7.06 -7.02
N MET A 101 19.48 -7.75 -6.06
CA MET A 101 18.34 -8.63 -6.31
C MET A 101 17.12 -7.82 -6.76
N TYR A 102 16.83 -6.69 -6.12
CA TYR A 102 15.75 -5.79 -6.54
C TYR A 102 16.00 -5.15 -7.91
N ALA A 103 17.26 -4.84 -8.25
CA ALA A 103 17.59 -4.33 -9.57
C ALA A 103 17.31 -5.37 -10.68
N GLN A 104 17.52 -6.66 -10.40
CA GLN A 104 17.31 -7.73 -11.37
C GLN A 104 15.87 -8.24 -11.41
N TYR A 105 15.23 -8.38 -10.24
CA TYR A 105 13.94 -9.05 -10.09
C TYR A 105 12.84 -8.16 -9.50
N GLY A 106 13.10 -6.88 -9.24
CA GLY A 106 12.16 -5.98 -8.54
C GLY A 106 10.78 -5.93 -9.18
N LEU A 107 10.70 -5.89 -10.52
CA LEU A 107 9.43 -5.95 -11.24
C LEU A 107 8.65 -7.24 -10.92
N TRP A 108 9.31 -8.40 -10.95
CA TRP A 108 8.69 -9.67 -10.62
C TRP A 108 8.25 -9.73 -9.16
N VAL A 109 9.03 -9.16 -8.24
CA VAL A 109 8.66 -9.06 -6.83
C VAL A 109 7.37 -8.25 -6.67
N ILE A 110 7.25 -7.11 -7.36
CA ILE A 110 6.07 -6.24 -7.29
C ILE A 110 4.84 -6.91 -7.92
N LEU A 111 4.99 -7.61 -9.05
CA LEU A 111 3.88 -8.29 -9.71
C LEU A 111 3.41 -9.53 -8.93
N ILE A 112 4.34 -10.37 -8.48
CA ILE A 112 4.03 -11.64 -7.80
C ILE A 112 3.48 -11.39 -6.40
N LYS A 113 3.81 -10.27 -5.73
CA LYS A 113 3.31 -10.02 -4.37
C LYS A 113 1.79 -10.05 -4.27
N GLY A 114 1.07 -9.66 -5.33
CA GLY A 114 -0.40 -9.71 -5.39
C GLY A 114 -0.96 -11.14 -5.28
N LEU A 115 -0.14 -12.15 -5.57
CA LEU A 115 -0.46 -13.58 -5.47
C LEU A 115 -0.02 -14.19 -4.14
N THR A 116 0.59 -13.40 -3.25
CA THR A 116 1.16 -13.85 -1.98
C THR A 116 0.48 -13.15 -0.81
N PRO A 117 0.54 -13.71 0.41
CA PRO A 117 0.02 -13.04 1.61
C PRO A 117 0.94 -11.90 2.11
N ILE A 118 1.85 -11.39 1.28
CA ILE A 118 2.79 -10.33 1.65
C ILE A 118 2.04 -8.99 1.70
N PRO A 119 2.07 -8.26 2.83
CA PRO A 119 1.45 -6.95 2.95
C PRO A 119 2.00 -5.96 1.92
N TYR A 120 1.12 -5.23 1.24
CA TYR A 120 1.49 -4.32 0.15
C TYR A 120 2.52 -3.28 0.59
N LYS A 121 2.32 -2.63 1.74
CA LYS A 121 3.23 -1.61 2.29
C LYS A 121 4.69 -2.06 2.46
N ILE A 122 4.92 -3.35 2.70
CA ILE A 122 6.30 -3.88 2.81
C ILE A 122 6.98 -3.77 1.45
N VAL A 123 6.28 -4.12 0.38
CA VAL A 123 6.82 -4.07 -0.98
C VAL A 123 7.03 -2.62 -1.44
N THR A 124 6.11 -1.70 -1.11
CA THR A 124 6.24 -0.29 -1.51
C THR A 124 7.45 0.37 -0.83
N ILE A 125 7.61 0.18 0.48
CA ILE A 125 8.76 0.70 1.25
C ILE A 125 10.05 0.03 0.80
N ALA A 126 10.05 -1.29 0.58
CA ALA A 126 11.23 -2.02 0.10
C ALA A 126 11.67 -1.55 -1.28
N SER A 127 10.74 -1.28 -2.20
CA SER A 127 11.03 -0.76 -3.55
C SER A 127 11.69 0.61 -3.49
N GLY A 128 11.22 1.49 -2.60
CA GLY A 128 11.84 2.79 -2.33
C GLY A 128 13.24 2.67 -1.73
N ALA A 129 13.39 1.80 -0.72
CA ALA A 129 14.67 1.52 -0.08
C ALA A 129 15.70 0.93 -1.06
N ALA A 130 15.25 0.10 -2.00
CA ALA A 130 16.09 -0.46 -3.06
C ALA A 130 16.41 0.54 -4.18
N ARG A 131 15.78 1.73 -4.18
CA ARG A 131 15.83 2.71 -5.28
C ARG A 131 15.44 2.12 -6.63
N PHE A 132 14.42 1.28 -6.64
CA PHE A 132 13.88 0.70 -7.86
C PHE A 132 13.30 1.78 -8.78
N ASP A 133 13.23 1.53 -10.08
CA ASP A 133 12.72 2.53 -11.03
C ASP A 133 11.27 2.93 -10.69
N PHE A 134 11.04 4.21 -10.38
CA PHE A 134 9.76 4.69 -9.91
C PHE A 134 8.65 4.60 -10.98
N PRO A 135 8.87 5.03 -12.24
CA PRO A 135 7.89 4.82 -13.31
C PRO A 135 7.48 3.36 -13.45
N LEU A 136 8.45 2.43 -13.43
CA LEU A 136 8.18 1.00 -13.53
C LEU A 136 7.41 0.47 -12.31
N PHE A 137 7.74 0.94 -11.10
CA PHE A 137 6.99 0.63 -9.89
C PHE A 137 5.53 1.10 -9.96
N MET A 138 5.28 2.29 -10.53
CA MET A 138 3.92 2.85 -10.61
C MET A 138 3.02 2.12 -11.60
N VAL A 139 3.59 1.45 -12.60
CA VAL A 139 2.85 0.70 -13.63
C VAL A 139 2.71 -0.78 -13.27
N ALA A 140 3.56 -1.30 -12.38
CA ALA A 140 3.56 -2.69 -11.92
C ALA A 140 2.48 -2.97 -10.86
#